data_AF-E3Q0D8-F1
#
_entry.id   AF-E3Q0D8-F1
#
_cell.length_a   1.000
_cell.length_b   1.000
_cell.length_c   1.000
_cell.angle_alpha   90.00
_cell.angle_beta   90.00
_cell.angle_gamma   90.00
#
_symmetry.space_group_name_H-M   'P 1'
#
loop_
_entity.id
_entity.type
_entity.pdbx_description
1 polymer ?
#
loop_
_entity_poly.entity_id
_entity_poly.type
_entity_poly.pdbx_seq_one_letter_code
_entity_poly.pdbx_strand_id
1 'polypeptide(L)'
;TKLLHGQHLGHHSLPRSYHVCREQGALDGADYSTTYGITSSGDALTLKFVTGANEGSRVYLMASDTEYQMFSLLNQEFTFTVDMSHLGCGLNGAL
;
A
#
# COMPACT_ATOMS: atom_id res chain seq x y z
N THR A 1 12.48 -5.11 -8.30
CA THR A 1 11.43 -5.37 -7.30
C THR A 1 10.24 -4.48 -7.61
N LYS A 2 9.29 -4.98 -8.43
CA LYS A 2 8.05 -4.29 -8.78
C LYS A 2 7.09 -4.50 -7.62
N LEU A 3 7.13 -3.59 -6.67
CA LEU A 3 6.29 -3.70 -5.50
C LEU A 3 5.63 -2.36 -5.32
N LEU A 4 4.32 -2.44 -5.02
CA LEU A 4 3.47 -1.39 -4.48
C LEU A 4 2.78 -0.51 -5.54
N HIS A 5 1.44 -0.48 -5.47
CA HIS A 5 0.58 0.53 -6.09
C HIS A 5 -0.28 1.14 -4.97
N GLY A 6 0.22 2.20 -4.35
CA GLY A 6 -0.51 3.13 -3.47
C GLY A 6 -0.70 4.40 -4.27
N GLN A 7 -1.93 4.89 -4.35
CA GLN A 7 -2.25 6.11 -5.08
C GLN A 7 -2.75 7.17 -4.11
N HIS A 8 -2.35 8.42 -4.32
CA HIS A 8 -2.78 9.57 -3.53
C HIS A 8 -3.91 10.31 -4.25
N LEU A 9 -4.90 10.80 -3.51
CA LEU A 9 -5.97 11.64 -4.10
C LEU A 9 -5.47 13.09 -4.18
N GLY A 10 -5.27 13.59 -5.40
CA GLY A 10 -4.90 14.99 -5.65
C GLY A 10 -6.04 15.95 -5.29
N HIS A 11 -5.72 17.08 -4.66
CA HIS A 11 -6.67 18.12 -4.28
C HIS A 11 -7.05 19.02 -5.49
N HIS A 12 -7.97 18.55 -6.33
CA HIS A 12 -8.83 19.44 -7.12
C HIS A 12 -10.12 19.75 -6.34
N SER A 13 -10.75 20.91 -6.60
CA SER A 13 -11.97 21.37 -5.93
C SER A 13 -12.97 20.22 -5.77
N LEU A 14 -13.20 19.78 -4.53
CA LEU A 14 -13.88 18.52 -4.26
C LEU A 14 -15.33 18.56 -4.80
N PRO A 15 -15.70 17.65 -5.72
CA PRO A 15 -17.03 17.63 -6.28
C PRO A 15 -18.08 17.18 -5.25
N ARG A 16 -19.26 17.82 -5.29
CA ARG A 16 -20.36 17.61 -4.30
C ARG A 16 -21.12 16.30 -4.47
N SER A 17 -20.79 15.46 -5.45
CA SER A 17 -21.47 14.18 -5.68
C SER A 17 -20.48 13.08 -6.06
N TYR A 18 -20.82 11.85 -5.69
CA TYR A 18 -20.01 10.66 -5.95
C TYR A 18 -19.72 10.46 -7.45
N HIS A 19 -20.72 10.67 -8.31
CA HIS A 19 -20.54 10.54 -9.77
C HIS A 19 -19.47 11.49 -10.30
N VAL A 20 -19.52 12.76 -9.89
CA VAL A 20 -18.57 13.77 -10.36
C VAL A 20 -17.17 13.50 -9.78
N CYS A 21 -17.06 12.99 -8.55
CA CYS A 21 -15.78 12.56 -7.97
C CYS A 21 -15.12 11.44 -8.75
N ARG A 22 -15.90 10.48 -9.27
CA ARG A 22 -15.35 9.34 -10.01
C ARG A 22 -14.88 9.72 -11.42
N GLU A 23 -15.53 10.71 -12.03
CA GLU A 23 -15.20 11.15 -13.40
C GLU A 23 -14.08 12.20 -13.43
N GLN A 24 -13.96 13.02 -12.39
CA GLN A 24 -13.00 14.13 -12.33
C GLN A 24 -11.83 13.89 -11.38
N GLY A 25 -11.95 12.93 -10.46
CA GLY A 25 -10.88 12.58 -9.52
C GLY A 25 -9.77 11.82 -10.23
N ALA A 26 -8.54 12.32 -10.11
CA ALA A 26 -7.34 11.61 -10.51
C ALA A 26 -6.68 10.97 -9.28
N LEU A 27 -6.24 9.74 -9.46
CA LEU A 27 -5.37 9.05 -8.52
C LEU A 27 -3.94 9.27 -9.00
N ASP A 28 -3.16 9.99 -8.21
CA ASP A 28 -1.78 10.35 -8.52
C ASP A 28 -0.80 9.29 -7.98
N GLY A 29 0.43 9.33 -8.50
CA GLY A 29 1.53 8.52 -7.99
C GLY A 29 1.87 8.82 -6.53
N ALA A 30 2.50 7.86 -5.86
CA ALA A 30 2.90 7.97 -4.46
C ALA A 30 4.43 8.06 -4.29
N ASP A 31 4.89 8.95 -3.40
CA ASP A 31 6.21 8.81 -2.79
C ASP A 31 6.11 7.88 -1.57
N TYR A 32 6.38 6.60 -1.81
CA TYR A 32 6.28 5.54 -0.80
C TYR A 32 7.09 5.81 0.45
N SER A 33 8.33 6.31 0.31
CA SER A 33 9.25 6.44 1.43
C SER A 33 8.91 7.67 2.26
N THR A 34 8.80 8.83 1.63
CA THR A 34 8.68 10.10 2.36
C THR A 34 7.26 10.38 2.83
N THR A 35 6.24 9.93 2.09
CA THR A 35 4.83 10.17 2.44
C THR A 35 4.28 9.04 3.31
N TYR A 36 4.58 7.78 2.97
CA TYR A 36 3.93 6.61 3.57
C TYR A 36 4.85 5.77 4.45
N GLY A 37 6.16 6.07 4.49
CA GLY A 37 7.13 5.31 5.28
C GLY A 37 7.27 3.85 4.84
N ILE A 38 7.04 3.60 3.55
CA ILE A 38 7.14 2.28 2.95
C ILE A 38 8.48 2.16 2.23
N THR A 39 9.27 1.16 2.57
CA THR A 39 10.55 0.86 1.91
C THR A 39 10.65 -0.63 1.59
N SER A 40 11.41 -0.96 0.55
CA SER A 40 11.75 -2.35 0.23
C SER A 40 13.25 -2.50 0.03
N SER A 41 13.79 -3.65 0.41
CA SER A 41 15.19 -4.02 0.22
C SER A 41 15.26 -5.52 -0.03
N GLY A 42 15.64 -5.92 -1.24
CA GLY A 42 15.63 -7.32 -1.64
C GLY A 42 14.21 -7.92 -1.59
N ASP A 43 14.03 -8.89 -0.70
CA ASP A 43 12.81 -9.63 -0.40
C ASP A 43 12.04 -9.11 0.84
N ALA A 44 12.56 -8.06 1.50
CA ALA A 44 11.94 -7.46 2.67
C ALA A 44 11.13 -6.20 2.32
N LEU A 45 9.95 -6.07 2.94
CA LEU A 45 9.08 -4.89 2.90
C LEU A 45 8.90 -4.34 4.32
N THR A 46 9.20 -3.05 4.53
CA THR A 46 9.01 -2.37 5.81
C THR A 46 7.88 -1.34 5.70
N LEU A 47 6.92 -1.40 6.63
CA LEU A 47 5.77 -0.49 6.70
C LEU A 47 5.82 0.27 8.03
N LYS A 48 6.11 1.58 8.00
CA LYS A 48 6.03 2.42 9.21
C LYS A 48 4.58 2.79 9.51
N PHE A 49 4.23 2.83 10.80
CA PHE A 49 2.88 3.20 11.21
C PHE A 49 2.59 4.69 11.03
N VAL A 50 3.50 5.60 11.40
CA VAL A 50 3.30 7.06 11.23
C VAL A 50 4.42 7.64 10.39
N THR A 51 4.07 8.40 9.35
CA THR A 51 5.00 9.18 8.52
C THR A 51 4.38 10.55 8.23
N GLY A 52 4.90 11.61 8.85
CA GLY A 52 4.28 12.93 8.77
C GLY A 52 2.85 12.90 9.30
N ALA A 53 1.88 13.28 8.47
CA ALA A 53 0.45 13.21 8.79
C ALA A 53 -0.23 11.91 8.33
N ASN A 54 0.51 10.97 7.72
CA ASN A 54 -0.04 9.70 7.27
C ASN A 54 0.03 8.64 8.39
N GLU A 55 -1.08 7.93 8.59
CA GLU A 55 -1.22 6.83 9.55
C GLU A 55 -1.54 5.51 8.80
N GLY A 56 -0.64 4.55 8.91
CA GLY A 56 -0.73 3.23 8.31
C GLY A 56 -0.48 3.21 6.80
N SER A 57 -0.58 2.01 6.24
CA SER A 57 -0.52 1.79 4.80
C SER A 57 -1.14 0.44 4.43
N ARG A 58 -1.53 0.28 3.17
CA ARG A 58 -1.91 -0.99 2.57
C ARG A 58 -1.37 -1.05 1.15
N VAL A 59 -0.83 -2.19 0.78
CA VAL A 59 -0.15 -2.39 -0.51
C VAL A 59 -0.50 -3.75 -1.07
N TYR A 60 -0.33 -3.90 -2.38
CA TYR A 60 -0.60 -5.14 -3.11
C TYR A 60 0.67 -5.59 -3.84
N LEU A 61 0.87 -6.91 -3.92
CA LEU A 61 1.93 -7.47 -4.74
C LEU A 61 1.51 -7.41 -6.22
N MET A 62 2.43 -6.96 -7.06
CA MET A 62 2.17 -6.71 -8.48
C MET A 62 2.93 -7.72 -9.35
N ALA A 63 2.28 -8.27 -10.37
CA ALA A 63 2.93 -9.08 -11.41
C ALA A 63 3.54 -8.19 -12.50
N SER A 64 2.89 -7.07 -12.81
CA SER A 64 3.32 -6.05 -13.76
C SER A 64 2.94 -4.65 -13.24
N ASP A 65 3.15 -3.58 -14.01
CA ASP A 65 2.81 -2.23 -13.52
C ASP A 65 1.29 -1.99 -13.43
N THR A 66 0.51 -2.86 -14.09
CA THR A 66 -0.95 -2.73 -14.25
C THR A 66 -1.73 -3.94 -13.74
N GLU A 67 -1.04 -5.00 -13.28
CA GLU A 67 -1.69 -6.27 -12.88
C GLU A 67 -1.18 -6.74 -11.52
N TYR A 68 -2.11 -7.14 -10.65
CA TYR A 68 -1.80 -7.77 -9.38
C TYR A 68 -1.24 -9.19 -9.58
N GLN A 69 -0.35 -9.60 -8.68
CA GLN A 69 0.06 -11.00 -8.61
C GLN A 69 -1.13 -11.83 -8.10
N MET A 70 -1.64 -12.69 -8.96
CA MET A 70 -2.68 -13.65 -8.60
C MET A 70 -2.05 -14.93 -8.03
N PHE A 71 -2.61 -15.43 -6.95
CA PHE A 71 -2.18 -16.68 -6.31
C PHE A 71 -3.30 -17.72 -6.40
N SER A 72 -2.98 -18.91 -6.92
CA SER A 72 -3.86 -20.08 -6.89
C SER A 72 -3.41 -21.02 -5.80
N LEU A 73 -3.77 -20.73 -4.54
CA LEU A 73 -3.22 -21.44 -3.37
C LEU A 73 -3.93 -22.73 -3.00
N LEU A 74 -4.90 -23.19 -3.80
CA LEU A 74 -5.56 -24.46 -3.53
C LEU A 74 -4.53 -25.60 -3.58
N ASN A 75 -4.36 -26.30 -2.46
CA ASN A 75 -3.36 -27.36 -2.28
C ASN A 75 -1.89 -26.88 -2.49
N GLN A 76 -1.60 -25.62 -2.14
CA GLN A 76 -0.24 -25.06 -2.10
C GLN A 76 0.03 -24.38 -0.75
N GLU A 77 1.30 -24.08 -0.47
CA GLU A 77 1.75 -23.37 0.73
C GLU A 77 2.16 -21.93 0.38
N PHE A 78 1.86 -21.00 1.27
CA PHE A 78 2.38 -19.63 1.23
C PHE A 78 3.16 -19.35 2.52
N THR A 79 4.43 -18.98 2.38
CA THR A 79 5.36 -18.82 3.50
C THR A 79 5.99 -17.43 3.48
N PHE A 80 6.06 -16.80 4.65
CA PHE A 80 6.68 -15.50 4.85
C PHE A 80 7.31 -15.41 6.24
N THR A 81 8.28 -14.53 6.38
CA THR A 81 8.87 -14.15 7.67
C THR A 81 8.34 -12.78 8.09
N VAL A 82 8.11 -12.58 9.39
CA VAL A 82 7.67 -11.31 9.95
C VAL A 82 8.51 -10.93 11.15
N ASP A 83 8.93 -9.67 11.21
CA ASP A 83 9.51 -9.05 12.41
C ASP A 83 8.46 -8.13 13.05
N MET A 84 8.01 -8.49 14.25
CA MET A 84 7.04 -7.74 15.06
C MET A 84 7.67 -7.09 16.29
N SER A 85 9.00 -7.08 16.41
CA SER A 85 9.72 -6.58 17.59
C SER A 85 9.39 -5.13 17.96
N HIS A 86 8.94 -4.32 16.99
CA HIS A 86 8.56 -2.92 17.16
C HIS A 86 7.05 -2.67 16.99
N LEU A 87 6.23 -3.72 16.90
CA LEU A 87 4.78 -3.61 16.76
C LEU A 87 4.11 -3.70 18.14
N GLY A 88 3.84 -2.55 18.74
CA GLY A 88 3.19 -2.46 20.05
C GLY A 88 1.72 -2.89 20.05
N CYS A 89 1.16 -3.05 21.26
CA CYS A 89 -0.27 -3.36 21.44
C CYS A 89 -1.17 -2.29 20.78
N GLY A 90 -2.28 -2.72 20.20
CA GLY A 90 -3.22 -1.84 19.50
C GLY A 90 -2.90 -1.60 18.02
N LEU A 91 -1.75 -2.10 17.53
CA LEU A 91 -1.39 -2.09 16.11
C LEU A 91 -1.63 -3.47 15.48
N ASN A 92 -1.85 -3.49 14.17
CA ASN A 92 -2.06 -4.72 13.40
C ASN A 92 -1.25 -4.69 12.10
N GLY A 93 -0.25 -5.57 11.99
CA GLY A 93 0.47 -5.86 10.75
C GLY A 93 -0.17 -7.06 10.07
N ALA A 94 -0.92 -6.83 9.00
CA ALA A 94 -1.69 -7.86 8.31
C ALA A 94 -1.07 -8.21 6.94
N LEU A 95 -1.10 -9.51 6.62
CA LEU A 95 -0.75 -10.08 5.33
C LEU A 95 -1.85 -11.04 4.88
#